data_AF-A0A819G8U3-F1
#
_entry.id   AF-A0A819G8U3-F1
#
_cell.length_a   1.000
_cell.length_b   1.000
_cell.length_c   1.000
_cell.angle_alpha   90.00
_cell.angle_beta   90.00
_cell.angle_gamma   90.00
#
_symmetry.space_group_name_H-M   'P 1'
#
loop_
_entity.id
_entity.type
_entity.pdbx_description
1 polymer ?
#
loop_
_entity_poly.entity_id
_entity_poly.type
_entity_poly.pdbx_seq_one_letter_code
_entity_poly.pdbx_strand_id
1 'polypeptide(L)'
;MVSKINVDNDRRQNISSSNFYRAWYCNRGIAIRYKHVGQICLCPPSYYGDRCEFQSQRVSVTLQMKASEYRTMIVLVLTLIDYNQQIHSYEQVHYIPFRDCKNKFNVVLLYNIRPKDFLRKYLVRIQAFEKSSFAHRATWLFPIKFPVLPVYRLVKQLVIPADETHTIAKNCPLKCLHGLCQRYINSEDFFCRCDSKWYGVLCDIPYVCQCSFDSRCVGIINNRSICVCPPHKFGPRCLLTRSSCPPSNCHHRGTCIFSDERISQERFVCLCEDGFSGVRCENIQTKIDISFAVDVSIPQALLGHFITVYNDSNPTQLSIYKKVPFNLETVTFHFSDPFHILLTEFDEKFYLAIVQETFTASLHIAVQLTASYRCLPIEEILDATILQFRRLHYVKYYHTLCRKNSDLVCFYDESLMCLCNQDRFANCFNFDRSITYSCSDTNYCTNKGRCFQNSETCQTPLLCVCNECYYGKRCQLSTKGFGLPLDAIIAYQIHPNVPLTSQPTAVKASIAITTVM
;
A
#
# COMPACT_ATOMS: atom_id res chain seq x y z
N MET A 1 5.05 -15.45 -24.18
CA MET A 1 3.95 -15.68 -25.12
C MET A 1 3.30 -16.99 -24.75
N VAL A 2 2.31 -16.95 -23.87
CA VAL A 2 1.33 -18.02 -23.75
C VAL A 2 0.07 -17.41 -24.31
N SER A 3 -0.21 -17.70 -25.58
CA SER A 3 -1.50 -17.36 -26.15
C SER A 3 -2.55 -18.11 -25.35
N LYS A 4 -3.48 -17.37 -24.73
CA LYS A 4 -4.78 -17.92 -24.33
C LYS A 4 -5.36 -18.54 -25.59
N ILE A 5 -5.41 -19.87 -25.63
CA ILE A 5 -6.31 -20.56 -26.56
C ILE A 5 -7.69 -20.19 -26.05
N ASN A 6 -8.40 -19.34 -26.81
CA ASN A 6 -9.82 -19.13 -26.63
C ASN A 6 -10.48 -20.51 -26.73
N VAL A 7 -10.97 -21.01 -25.61
CA VAL A 7 -12.01 -22.02 -25.65
C VAL A 7 -13.27 -21.23 -25.99
N ASP A 8 -13.56 -21.14 -27.29
CA ASP A 8 -14.83 -20.61 -27.78
C ASP A 8 -15.95 -21.37 -27.08
N ASN A 9 -16.77 -20.61 -26.35
CA ASN A 9 -17.96 -21.11 -25.68
C ASN A 9 -19.19 -21.06 -26.60
N ASP A 10 -18.98 -20.93 -27.92
CA ASP A 10 -20.03 -20.89 -28.93
C ASP A 10 -19.80 -21.94 -30.00
N ARG A 11 -20.48 -23.08 -29.83
CA ARG A 11 -21.27 -23.82 -30.82
C ARG A 11 -21.32 -25.29 -30.42
N ARG A 12 -22.50 -25.70 -29.97
CA ARG A 12 -22.99 -27.09 -30.13
C ARG A 12 -23.09 -27.37 -31.63
N GLN A 13 -21.98 -27.73 -32.26
CA GLN A 13 -21.97 -28.29 -33.61
C GLN A 13 -21.16 -29.59 -33.58
N ASN A 14 -21.88 -30.68 -33.89
CA ASN A 14 -21.44 -32.05 -34.15
C ASN A 14 -19.92 -32.29 -34.11
N ILE A 15 -19.43 -32.65 -32.92
CA ILE A 15 -18.09 -33.18 -32.72
C ILE A 15 -18.06 -34.55 -33.41
N SER A 16 -17.31 -34.68 -34.51
CA SER A 16 -17.08 -35.98 -35.15
C SER A 16 -16.45 -36.96 -34.16
N SER A 17 -16.83 -38.23 -34.24
CA SER A 17 -16.34 -39.32 -33.36
C SER A 17 -14.79 -39.40 -33.28
N SER A 18 -14.07 -38.89 -34.29
CA SER A 18 -12.60 -38.82 -34.31
C SER A 18 -11.98 -37.86 -33.28
N ASN A 19 -12.72 -36.85 -32.81
CA ASN A 19 -12.25 -35.91 -31.79
C ASN A 19 -12.39 -36.45 -30.36
N PHE A 20 -13.33 -37.39 -30.15
CA PHE A 20 -13.55 -37.99 -28.83
C PHE A 20 -12.38 -38.91 -28.43
N TYR A 21 -11.89 -39.74 -29.37
CA TYR A 21 -10.71 -40.59 -29.16
C TYR A 21 -9.42 -39.78 -28.91
N ARG A 22 -9.29 -38.61 -29.55
CA ARG A 22 -8.13 -37.71 -29.35
C ARG A 22 -8.15 -37.01 -27.99
N ALA A 23 -9.32 -36.66 -27.47
CA ALA A 23 -9.46 -36.11 -26.12
C ALA A 23 -9.11 -37.14 -25.04
N TRP A 24 -9.41 -38.44 -25.27
CA TRP A 24 -9.08 -39.51 -24.34
C TRP A 24 -7.59 -39.92 -24.35
N TYR A 25 -6.87 -39.65 -25.45
CA TYR A 25 -5.45 -40.04 -25.54
C TYR A 25 -4.59 -39.39 -24.46
N CYS A 26 -4.76 -38.09 -24.21
CA CYS A 26 -3.99 -37.36 -23.20
C CYS A 26 -4.72 -37.12 -21.89
N ASN A 27 -5.83 -37.83 -21.64
CA ASN A 27 -6.70 -37.60 -20.48
C ASN A 27 -7.08 -36.11 -20.32
N ARG A 28 -6.45 -35.40 -19.36
CA ARG A 28 -6.68 -33.98 -19.06
C ARG A 28 -5.62 -33.04 -19.68
N GLY A 29 -4.74 -33.58 -20.52
CA GLY A 29 -3.72 -32.86 -21.27
C GLY A 29 -4.10 -32.60 -22.72
N ILE A 30 -3.20 -31.94 -23.44
CA ILE A 30 -3.40 -31.57 -24.85
C ILE A 30 -2.57 -32.50 -25.73
N ALA A 31 -3.21 -33.20 -26.65
CA ALA A 31 -2.53 -34.05 -27.63
C ALA A 31 -1.92 -33.20 -28.75
N ILE A 32 -0.61 -33.30 -28.95
CA ILE A 32 0.11 -32.70 -30.07
C ILE A 32 0.70 -33.81 -30.95
N ARG A 33 0.66 -33.61 -32.28
CA ARG A 33 1.20 -34.58 -33.23
C ARG A 33 2.56 -34.09 -33.72
N TYR A 34 3.61 -34.83 -33.42
CA TYR A 34 4.96 -34.55 -33.90
C TYR A 34 5.30 -35.48 -35.06
N LYS A 35 5.66 -34.89 -36.22
CA LYS A 35 5.72 -35.59 -37.52
C LYS A 35 6.54 -36.88 -37.55
N HIS A 36 7.50 -37.07 -36.64
CA HIS A 36 8.40 -38.22 -36.63
C HIS A 36 8.31 -39.12 -35.37
N VAL A 37 7.53 -38.74 -34.34
CA VAL A 37 7.52 -39.44 -33.03
C VAL A 37 6.11 -39.93 -32.65
N GLY A 38 5.06 -39.48 -33.34
CA GLY A 38 3.67 -39.85 -33.04
C GLY A 38 2.93 -38.78 -32.24
N GLN A 39 1.95 -39.19 -31.43
CA GLN A 39 1.18 -38.30 -30.55
C GLN A 39 1.87 -38.16 -29.18
N ILE A 40 2.16 -36.93 -28.78
CA ILE A 40 2.75 -36.55 -27.50
C ILE A 40 1.73 -35.74 -26.71
N CYS A 41 1.70 -35.89 -25.39
CA CYS A 41 0.79 -35.16 -24.51
C CYS A 41 1.48 -34.02 -23.78
N LEU A 42 0.88 -32.83 -23.83
CA LEU A 42 1.26 -31.71 -22.97
C LEU A 42 0.39 -31.72 -21.73
N CYS A 43 0.98 -32.07 -20.59
CA CYS A 43 0.26 -32.16 -19.33
C CYS A 43 0.22 -30.80 -18.59
N PRO A 44 -0.95 -30.40 -18.06
CA PRO A 44 -1.00 -29.25 -17.17
C PRO A 44 -0.31 -29.59 -15.84
N PRO A 45 0.12 -28.59 -15.04
CA PRO A 45 0.88 -28.80 -13.80
C PRO A 45 0.29 -29.77 -12.77
N SER A 46 -1.03 -30.00 -12.85
CA SER A 46 -1.77 -30.91 -11.96
C SER A 46 -1.62 -32.39 -12.34
N TYR A 47 -1.08 -32.71 -13.52
CA TYR A 47 -0.94 -34.07 -14.03
C TYR A 47 0.45 -34.31 -14.65
N TYR A 48 0.87 -35.56 -14.74
CA TYR A 48 2.11 -35.99 -15.37
C TYR A 48 1.97 -37.43 -15.91
N GLY A 49 3.01 -37.92 -16.59
CA GLY A 49 2.98 -39.18 -17.34
C GLY A 49 2.87 -38.92 -18.85
N ASP A 50 3.14 -39.94 -19.65
CA ASP A 50 3.17 -39.82 -21.12
C ASP A 50 1.79 -39.48 -21.70
N ARG A 51 0.73 -39.76 -20.95
CA ARG A 51 -0.68 -39.51 -21.27
C ARG A 51 -1.39 -38.66 -20.23
N CYS A 52 -0.66 -37.97 -19.35
CA CYS A 52 -1.20 -37.17 -18.25
C CYS A 52 -2.16 -37.95 -17.31
N GLU A 53 -1.85 -39.22 -17.10
CA GLU A 53 -2.64 -40.20 -16.36
C GLU A 53 -2.42 -40.11 -14.84
N PHE A 54 -1.27 -39.58 -14.40
CA PHE A 54 -0.94 -39.50 -12.98
C PHE A 54 -1.20 -38.11 -12.42
N GLN A 55 -1.80 -38.05 -11.23
CA GLN A 55 -1.99 -36.80 -10.52
C GLN A 55 -0.67 -36.31 -9.91
N SER A 56 -0.27 -35.10 -10.28
CA SER A 56 0.93 -34.45 -9.75
C SER A 56 0.76 -34.11 -8.28
N GLN A 57 1.63 -34.67 -7.44
CA GLN A 57 1.78 -34.25 -6.06
C GLN A 57 2.39 -32.85 -6.04
N ARG A 58 1.83 -31.94 -5.25
CA ARG A 58 2.17 -30.51 -5.34
C ARG A 58 1.85 -29.74 -4.06
N VAL A 59 2.40 -28.53 -3.99
CA VAL A 59 2.12 -27.57 -2.93
C VAL A 59 1.29 -26.43 -3.52
N SER A 60 0.08 -26.24 -3.02
CA SER A 60 -0.80 -25.14 -3.38
C SER A 60 -0.68 -24.05 -2.33
N VAL A 61 -0.13 -22.91 -2.70
CA VAL A 61 0.07 -21.77 -1.80
C VAL A 61 -0.99 -20.71 -2.09
N THR A 62 -1.73 -20.28 -1.08
CA THR A 62 -2.65 -19.15 -1.15
C THR A 62 -2.14 -18.03 -0.24
N LEU A 63 -1.79 -16.90 -0.83
CA LEU A 63 -1.27 -15.74 -0.11
C LEU A 63 -2.27 -14.58 -0.13
N GLN A 64 -2.35 -13.87 1.00
CA GLN A 64 -2.85 -12.50 1.06
C GLN A 64 -1.73 -11.65 1.66
N MET A 65 -1.57 -10.42 1.20
CA MET A 65 -0.46 -9.57 1.63
C MET A 65 -1.02 -8.29 2.26
N LYS A 66 -0.31 -7.79 3.27
CA LYS A 66 -0.45 -6.45 3.84
C LYS A 66 0.91 -5.78 3.73
N ALA A 67 0.95 -4.53 3.25
CA ALA A 67 2.20 -3.80 3.13
C ALA A 67 1.97 -2.34 3.50
N SER A 68 2.92 -1.79 4.26
CA SER A 68 2.85 -0.45 4.81
C SER A 68 2.91 0.68 3.78
N GLU A 69 3.52 0.42 2.62
CA GLU A 69 3.76 1.42 1.59
C GLU A 69 2.83 1.23 0.41
N TYR A 70 1.91 2.17 0.21
CA TYR A 70 0.82 2.05 -0.77
C TYR A 70 1.28 1.95 -2.23
N ARG A 71 2.37 2.65 -2.59
CA ARG A 71 2.84 2.81 -3.98
C ARG A 71 4.02 1.90 -4.36
N THR A 72 4.59 1.17 -3.40
CA THR A 72 5.79 0.37 -3.65
C THR A 72 5.42 -0.96 -4.31
N MET A 73 5.96 -1.22 -5.50
CA MET A 73 5.77 -2.50 -6.19
C MET A 73 6.65 -3.57 -5.56
N ILE A 74 6.04 -4.67 -5.16
CA ILE A 74 6.73 -5.77 -4.51
C ILE A 74 6.63 -7.01 -5.38
N VAL A 75 7.72 -7.76 -5.47
CA VAL A 75 7.77 -9.08 -6.10
C VAL A 75 8.13 -10.10 -5.04
N LEU A 76 7.26 -11.10 -4.89
CA LEU A 76 7.48 -12.24 -4.04
C LEU A 76 7.99 -13.41 -4.87
N VAL A 77 9.13 -13.98 -4.49
CA VAL A 77 9.70 -15.19 -5.09
C VAL A 77 9.42 -16.34 -4.13
N LEU A 78 8.51 -17.23 -4.51
CA LEU A 78 8.17 -18.44 -3.78
C LEU A 78 9.02 -19.59 -4.32
N THR A 79 9.70 -20.29 -3.43
CA THR A 79 10.58 -21.42 -3.76
C THR A 79 10.21 -22.63 -2.91
N LEU A 80 10.02 -23.77 -3.55
CA LEU A 80 9.92 -25.06 -2.87
C LEU A 80 11.32 -25.63 -2.75
N ILE A 81 11.78 -25.81 -1.52
CA ILE A 81 13.11 -26.31 -1.20
C ILE A 81 13.03 -27.58 -0.34
N ASP A 82 14.06 -28.41 -0.37
CA ASP A 82 14.27 -29.44 0.65
C ASP A 82 15.21 -28.95 1.77
N TYR A 83 15.43 -29.77 2.79
CA TYR A 83 16.35 -29.46 3.89
C TYR A 83 17.81 -29.35 3.45
N ASN A 84 18.17 -29.89 2.28
CA ASN A 84 19.48 -29.74 1.67
C ASN A 84 19.59 -28.43 0.86
N GLN A 85 18.58 -27.56 0.93
CA GLN A 85 18.49 -26.28 0.22
C GLN A 85 18.43 -26.45 -1.31
N GLN A 86 18.08 -27.64 -1.81
CA GLN A 86 17.84 -27.87 -3.23
C GLN A 86 16.50 -27.26 -3.63
N ILE A 87 16.49 -26.46 -4.70
CA ILE A 87 15.25 -25.87 -5.23
C ILE A 87 14.56 -26.88 -6.16
N HIS A 88 13.31 -27.22 -5.86
CA HIS A 88 12.47 -28.13 -6.65
C HIS A 88 11.64 -27.40 -7.70
N SER A 89 11.12 -26.23 -7.34
CA SER A 89 10.41 -25.31 -8.24
C SER A 89 10.36 -23.92 -7.61
N TYR A 90 10.04 -22.93 -8.44
CA TYR A 90 9.80 -21.57 -8.00
C TYR A 90 8.69 -20.93 -8.81
N GLU A 91 8.06 -19.93 -8.21
CA GLU A 91 7.06 -19.07 -8.82
C GLU A 91 7.25 -17.65 -8.30
N GLN A 92 6.86 -16.65 -9.09
CA GLN A 92 6.92 -15.24 -8.67
C GLN A 92 5.52 -14.67 -8.62
N VAL A 93 5.26 -13.72 -7.73
CA VAL A 93 4.00 -12.99 -7.62
C VAL A 93 4.31 -11.50 -7.57
N HIS A 94 3.64 -10.70 -8.40
CA HIS A 94 3.71 -9.25 -8.33
C HIS A 94 2.56 -8.71 -7.48
N TYR A 95 2.89 -7.92 -6.47
CA TYR A 95 1.97 -7.33 -5.53
C TYR A 95 2.12 -5.82 -5.51
N ILE A 96 1.01 -5.13 -5.76
CA ILE A 96 0.93 -3.68 -5.72
C ILE A 96 -0.09 -3.29 -4.64
N PRO A 97 0.34 -2.77 -3.48
CA PRO A 97 -0.52 -2.63 -2.30
C PRO A 97 -1.82 -1.85 -2.54
N PHE A 98 -1.77 -0.75 -3.30
CA PHE A 98 -2.95 0.05 -3.61
C PHE A 98 -4.07 -0.70 -4.34
N ARG A 99 -3.69 -1.65 -5.19
CA ARG A 99 -4.61 -2.39 -6.07
C ARG A 99 -4.95 -3.75 -5.49
N ASP A 100 -3.94 -4.44 -4.96
CA ASP A 100 -3.99 -5.88 -4.72
C ASP A 100 -4.24 -6.25 -3.25
N CYS A 101 -4.38 -5.29 -2.34
CA CYS A 101 -4.55 -5.54 -0.90
C CYS A 101 -5.70 -6.52 -0.56
N LYS A 102 -6.79 -6.53 -1.34
CA LYS A 102 -7.92 -7.47 -1.16
C LYS A 102 -7.74 -8.79 -1.92
N ASN A 103 -6.74 -8.89 -2.79
CA ASN A 103 -6.56 -10.02 -3.68
C ASN A 103 -5.92 -11.20 -2.94
N LYS A 104 -6.37 -12.41 -3.33
CA LYS A 104 -5.77 -13.67 -2.89
C LYS A 104 -4.99 -14.29 -4.04
N PHE A 105 -3.73 -14.60 -3.79
CA PHE A 105 -2.81 -15.11 -4.80
C PHE A 105 -2.66 -16.61 -4.67
N ASN A 106 -3.05 -17.35 -5.69
CA ASN A 106 -2.95 -18.81 -5.71
C ASN A 106 -1.79 -19.24 -6.61
N VAL A 107 -0.83 -19.95 -6.02
CA VAL A 107 0.41 -20.37 -6.66
C VAL A 107 0.58 -21.87 -6.46
N VAL A 108 1.07 -22.57 -7.48
CA VAL A 108 1.35 -24.00 -7.42
C VAL A 108 2.84 -24.23 -7.53
N LEU A 109 3.43 -24.88 -6.54
CA LEU A 109 4.82 -25.33 -6.55
C LEU A 109 4.86 -26.85 -6.75
N LEU A 110 5.75 -27.30 -7.63
CA LEU A 110 5.91 -28.70 -8.03
C LEU A 110 7.20 -29.30 -7.46
N TYR A 111 7.14 -30.58 -7.11
CA TYR A 111 8.35 -31.35 -6.82
C TYR A 111 9.10 -31.65 -8.12
N ASN A 112 10.44 -31.63 -8.06
CA ASN A 112 11.32 -31.96 -9.18
C ASN A 112 11.13 -33.41 -9.66
N ILE A 113 10.99 -34.34 -8.71
CA ILE A 113 10.71 -35.75 -8.91
C ILE A 113 9.23 -35.98 -8.56
N ARG A 114 8.55 -36.75 -9.41
CA ARG A 114 7.13 -37.11 -9.24
C ARG A 114 7.02 -38.63 -9.38
N PRO A 115 6.56 -39.35 -8.33
CA PRO A 115 6.12 -38.86 -7.02
C PRO A 115 7.27 -38.25 -6.19
N LYS A 116 6.93 -37.43 -5.20
CA LYS A 116 7.91 -36.82 -4.31
C LYS A 116 8.55 -37.86 -3.40
N ASP A 117 9.76 -37.54 -2.92
CA ASP A 117 10.48 -38.38 -1.98
C ASP A 117 9.91 -38.18 -0.57
N PHE A 118 9.31 -39.23 -0.01
CA PHE A 118 8.67 -39.17 1.31
C PHE A 118 9.66 -39.13 2.48
N LEU A 119 10.93 -39.50 2.25
CA LEU A 119 11.99 -39.42 3.28
C LEU A 119 12.52 -37.99 3.41
N ARG A 120 12.40 -37.19 2.35
CA ARG A 120 12.80 -35.78 2.38
C ARG A 120 11.74 -34.93 3.06
N LYS A 121 12.24 -33.98 3.83
CA LYS A 121 11.44 -32.88 4.37
C LYS A 121 11.55 -31.68 3.43
N TYR A 122 10.44 -30.97 3.28
CA TYR A 122 10.30 -29.88 2.33
C TYR A 122 9.84 -28.60 3.03
N LEU A 123 10.27 -27.46 2.52
CA LEU A 123 9.89 -26.14 3.00
C LEU A 123 9.51 -25.22 1.83
N VAL A 124 8.61 -24.29 2.10
CA VAL A 124 8.30 -23.19 1.19
C VAL A 124 8.99 -21.93 1.70
N ARG A 125 9.96 -21.44 0.94
CA ARG A 125 10.66 -20.18 1.22
C ARG A 125 10.10 -19.08 0.33
N ILE A 126 9.70 -17.96 0.93
CA ILE A 126 9.12 -16.81 0.23
C ILE A 126 10.01 -15.60 0.48
N GLN A 127 10.50 -14.96 -0.57
CA GLN A 127 11.35 -13.76 -0.47
C GLN A 127 10.64 -12.57 -1.12
N ALA A 128 10.54 -11.45 -0.41
CA ALA A 128 9.96 -10.21 -0.95
C ALA A 128 11.06 -9.21 -1.33
N PHE A 129 10.95 -8.64 -2.52
CA PHE A 129 11.83 -7.60 -3.03
C PHE A 129 11.02 -6.42 -3.58
N GLU A 130 11.55 -5.22 -3.47
CA GLU A 130 11.07 -4.09 -4.25
C GLU A 130 11.39 -4.28 -5.74
N LYS A 131 10.44 -3.95 -6.61
CA LYS A 131 10.62 -4.16 -8.05
C LYS A 131 11.57 -3.15 -8.70
N SER A 132 11.62 -1.92 -8.19
CA SER A 132 12.40 -0.82 -8.79
C SER A 132 13.85 -0.79 -8.29
N SER A 133 14.08 -0.94 -6.99
CA SER A 133 15.41 -0.88 -6.36
C SER A 133 16.06 -2.25 -6.18
N PHE A 134 15.27 -3.34 -6.28
CA PHE A 134 15.66 -4.69 -5.88
C PHE A 134 16.10 -4.81 -4.41
N ALA A 135 15.74 -3.83 -3.57
CA ALA A 135 15.91 -3.93 -2.12
C ALA A 135 15.13 -5.14 -1.61
N HIS A 136 15.75 -5.93 -0.73
CA HIS A 136 15.06 -7.02 -0.09
C HIS A 136 14.17 -6.45 1.03
N ARG A 137 13.06 -7.09 1.35
CA ARG A 137 12.13 -6.62 2.40
C ARG A 137 12.01 -7.63 3.52
N ALA A 138 11.81 -8.89 3.17
CA ALA A 138 11.65 -9.98 4.13
C ALA A 138 11.80 -11.34 3.46
N THR A 139 12.10 -12.35 4.30
CA THR A 139 12.04 -13.75 3.91
C THR A 139 11.23 -14.53 4.94
N TRP A 140 10.27 -15.33 4.45
CA TRP A 140 9.52 -16.31 5.25
C TRP A 140 9.94 -17.73 4.91
N LEU A 141 9.84 -18.62 5.90
CA LEU A 141 10.10 -20.05 5.74
C LEU A 141 8.98 -20.87 6.38
N PHE A 142 8.30 -21.69 5.59
CA PHE A 142 7.19 -22.52 6.06
C PHE A 142 7.47 -24.00 5.85
N PRO A 143 7.64 -24.80 6.92
CA PRO A 143 7.83 -26.25 6.80
C PRO A 143 6.54 -26.94 6.37
N ILE A 144 6.67 -27.99 5.54
CA ILE A 144 5.55 -28.84 5.13
C ILE A 144 5.33 -29.92 6.19
N LYS A 145 4.21 -29.84 6.92
CA LYS A 145 3.93 -30.74 8.06
C LYS A 145 3.42 -32.13 7.65
N PHE A 146 2.68 -32.22 6.55
CA PHE A 146 2.00 -33.46 6.12
C PHE A 146 2.48 -33.90 4.74
N PRO A 147 3.70 -34.48 4.63
CA PRO A 147 4.25 -34.92 3.36
C PRO A 147 3.47 -36.09 2.75
N VAL A 148 2.63 -36.81 3.49
CA VAL A 148 1.80 -37.89 2.91
C VAL A 148 0.73 -37.34 1.95
N LEU A 149 0.29 -36.08 2.12
CA LEU A 149 -0.78 -35.51 1.31
C LEU A 149 -0.35 -35.33 -0.16
N PRO A 150 -1.15 -35.80 -1.14
CA PRO A 150 -0.89 -35.54 -2.55
C PRO A 150 -0.85 -34.05 -2.87
N VAL A 151 -1.76 -33.26 -2.26
CA VAL A 151 -1.79 -31.81 -2.40
C VAL A 151 -1.70 -31.18 -1.01
N TYR A 152 -0.58 -30.52 -0.71
CA TYR A 152 -0.43 -29.76 0.52
C TYR A 152 -0.88 -28.31 0.29
N ARG A 153 -1.85 -27.82 1.08
CA ARG A 153 -2.36 -26.45 0.98
C ARG A 153 -1.72 -25.57 2.05
N LEU A 154 -0.99 -24.54 1.63
CA LEU A 154 -0.38 -23.53 2.51
C LEU A 154 -1.14 -22.21 2.34
N VAL A 155 -1.90 -21.80 3.35
CA VAL A 155 -2.63 -20.53 3.34
C VAL A 155 -1.99 -19.57 4.34
N LYS A 156 -1.56 -18.40 3.88
CA LYS A 156 -0.87 -17.41 4.73
C LYS A 156 -1.24 -15.97 4.37
N GLN A 157 -1.42 -15.15 5.41
CA GLN A 157 -1.42 -13.70 5.29
C GLN A 157 -0.03 -13.18 5.66
N LEU A 158 0.67 -12.52 4.74
CA LEU A 158 2.01 -12.00 4.94
C LEU A 158 1.95 -10.50 5.23
N VAL A 159 2.65 -10.05 6.28
CA VAL A 159 2.84 -8.62 6.57
C VAL A 159 4.23 -8.23 6.10
N ILE A 160 4.31 -7.44 5.04
CA ILE A 160 5.56 -7.03 4.41
C ILE A 160 6.06 -5.76 5.11
N PRO A 161 7.23 -5.80 5.77
CA PRO A 161 7.74 -4.65 6.50
C PRO A 161 8.18 -3.54 5.54
N ALA A 162 8.16 -2.31 6.08
CA ALA A 162 8.57 -1.14 5.33
C ALA A 162 10.07 -1.02 5.09
N ASP A 163 10.92 -1.75 5.82
CA ASP A 163 12.38 -1.76 5.70
C ASP A 163 12.99 -3.08 6.20
N GLU A 164 14.25 -3.37 5.85
CA GLU A 164 15.00 -4.57 6.30
C GLU A 164 15.42 -4.52 7.78
N THR A 165 15.18 -3.41 8.51
CA THR A 165 15.79 -3.11 9.81
C THR A 165 15.54 -4.16 10.90
N HIS A 166 14.47 -4.94 10.81
CA HIS A 166 14.13 -6.01 11.76
C HIS A 166 14.72 -7.40 11.39
N THR A 167 15.44 -7.51 10.27
CA THR A 167 15.95 -8.79 9.73
C THR A 167 17.47 -8.93 9.80
N ILE A 168 18.21 -7.85 10.00
CA ILE A 168 19.67 -7.86 10.13
C ILE A 168 20.02 -8.32 11.54
N ALA A 169 20.57 -9.53 11.64
CA ALA A 169 20.92 -10.13 12.91
C ALA A 169 22.23 -9.56 13.45
N LYS A 170 22.19 -8.87 14.60
CA LYS A 170 23.42 -8.42 15.29
C LYS A 170 24.30 -9.60 15.73
N ASN A 171 23.68 -10.69 16.17
CA ASN A 171 24.34 -11.94 16.52
C ASN A 171 23.91 -13.03 15.52
N CYS A 172 24.65 -13.16 14.42
CA CYS A 172 24.40 -14.21 13.44
C CYS A 172 25.31 -15.42 13.68
N PRO A 173 24.78 -16.66 13.74
CA PRO A 173 25.57 -17.89 13.84
C PRO A 173 26.20 -18.32 12.50
N LEU A 174 25.68 -17.86 11.37
CA LEU A 174 26.16 -18.23 10.02
C LEU A 174 27.26 -17.29 9.54
N LYS A 175 28.37 -17.86 9.07
CA LYS A 175 29.45 -17.13 8.38
C LYS A 175 29.18 -17.08 6.88
N CYS A 176 28.47 -16.04 6.44
CA CYS A 176 28.23 -15.81 5.02
C CYS A 176 29.48 -15.19 4.37
N LEU A 177 30.06 -15.85 3.37
CA LEU A 177 31.30 -15.38 2.72
C LEU A 177 31.03 -14.18 1.79
N HIS A 178 30.09 -14.34 0.86
CA HIS A 178 29.69 -13.31 -0.11
C HIS A 178 28.21 -12.99 0.04
N GLY A 179 27.85 -12.40 1.18
CA GLY A 179 26.49 -12.00 1.44
C GLY A 179 26.27 -11.57 2.88
N LEU A 180 25.00 -11.36 3.21
CA LEU A 180 24.57 -10.86 4.51
C LEU A 180 23.75 -11.93 5.23
N CYS A 181 24.06 -12.15 6.50
CA CYS A 181 23.25 -13.00 7.33
C CYS A 181 21.97 -12.29 7.76
N GLN A 182 20.84 -12.96 7.57
CA GLN A 182 19.53 -12.46 7.94
C GLN A 182 18.71 -13.53 8.65
N ARG A 183 17.80 -13.09 9.51
CA ARG A 183 16.83 -13.96 10.17
C ARG A 183 15.58 -14.08 9.31
N TYR A 184 14.93 -15.25 9.33
CA TYR A 184 13.58 -15.37 8.80
C TYR A 184 12.61 -14.55 9.65
N ILE A 185 11.60 -13.94 9.05
CA ILE A 185 10.68 -13.08 9.81
C ILE A 185 9.71 -13.87 10.69
N ASN A 186 9.50 -15.15 10.37
CA ASN A 186 8.55 -16.03 11.07
C ASN A 186 9.22 -17.22 11.79
N SER A 187 10.54 -17.22 11.90
CA SER A 187 11.33 -18.24 12.62
C SER A 187 12.53 -17.58 13.29
N GLU A 188 13.10 -18.24 14.29
CA GLU A 188 14.40 -17.85 14.86
C GLU A 188 15.59 -18.34 14.02
N ASP A 189 15.34 -19.08 12.95
CA ASP A 189 16.38 -19.54 12.04
C ASP A 189 17.00 -18.39 11.22
N PHE A 190 18.25 -18.60 10.82
CA PHE A 190 19.03 -17.66 10.00
C PHE A 190 19.32 -18.24 8.62
N PHE A 191 19.59 -17.36 7.66
CA PHE A 191 20.05 -17.73 6.33
C PHE A 191 21.03 -16.67 5.78
N CYS A 192 21.88 -17.09 4.84
CA CYS A 192 22.72 -16.16 4.10
C CYS A 192 21.97 -15.65 2.86
N ARG A 193 21.79 -14.33 2.77
CA ARG A 193 21.37 -13.65 1.54
C ARG A 193 22.62 -13.36 0.72
N CYS A 194 22.80 -14.13 -0.34
CA CYS A 194 23.98 -14.01 -1.18
C CYS A 194 23.96 -12.75 -2.05
N ASP A 195 25.15 -12.22 -2.28
CA ASP A 195 25.41 -11.20 -3.27
C ASP A 195 25.22 -11.75 -4.68
N SER A 196 25.13 -10.84 -5.65
CA SER A 196 25.03 -11.23 -7.05
C SER A 196 26.22 -12.13 -7.44
N LYS A 197 25.96 -13.19 -8.22
CA LYS A 197 26.93 -14.21 -8.67
C LYS A 197 27.35 -15.26 -7.62
N TRP A 198 26.80 -15.23 -6.42
CA TRP A 198 27.06 -16.23 -5.38
C TRP A 198 25.78 -16.96 -4.96
N TYR A 199 25.90 -18.26 -4.70
CA TYR A 199 24.83 -19.08 -4.16
C TYR A 199 25.39 -20.12 -3.17
N GLY A 200 24.50 -20.93 -2.62
CA GLY A 200 24.84 -21.90 -1.57
C GLY A 200 24.34 -21.44 -0.21
N VAL A 201 24.45 -22.32 0.78
CA VAL A 201 23.98 -22.06 2.15
C VAL A 201 24.79 -20.95 2.81
N LEU A 202 26.08 -20.85 2.46
CA LEU A 202 27.03 -19.87 3.01
C LEU A 202 27.52 -18.85 1.96
N CYS A 203 26.90 -18.83 0.77
CA CYS A 203 27.28 -17.97 -0.35
C CYS A 203 28.73 -18.18 -0.81
N ASP A 204 29.13 -19.44 -0.88
CA ASP A 204 30.47 -19.95 -1.16
C ASP A 204 30.64 -20.44 -2.60
N ILE A 205 29.53 -20.64 -3.33
CA ILE A 205 29.57 -21.22 -4.68
C ILE A 205 29.36 -20.12 -5.73
N PRO A 206 30.32 -19.90 -6.64
CA PRO A 206 30.17 -18.92 -7.71
C PRO A 206 29.27 -19.45 -8.83
N TYR A 207 28.54 -18.56 -9.49
CA TYR A 207 27.81 -18.88 -10.72
C TYR A 207 27.68 -17.68 -11.66
N VAL A 208 27.40 -17.99 -12.92
CA VAL A 208 27.12 -16.98 -13.93
C VAL A 208 25.63 -16.64 -13.93
N CYS A 209 25.30 -15.41 -13.50
CA CYS A 209 23.95 -14.87 -13.58
C CYS A 209 23.55 -14.67 -15.06
N GLN A 210 22.56 -15.43 -15.53
CA GLN A 210 22.09 -15.37 -16.92
C GLN A 210 20.99 -14.33 -17.16
N CYS A 211 20.64 -13.54 -16.16
CA CYS A 211 19.60 -12.51 -16.26
C CYS A 211 20.11 -11.25 -16.99
N SER A 212 19.19 -10.35 -17.36
CA SER A 212 19.53 -9.02 -17.86
C SER A 212 20.42 -8.25 -16.85
N PHE A 213 21.29 -7.37 -17.35
CA PHE A 213 22.24 -6.62 -16.51
C PHE A 213 21.57 -5.77 -15.42
N ASP A 214 20.42 -5.19 -15.72
CA ASP A 214 19.60 -4.34 -14.85
C ASP A 214 18.58 -5.15 -14.01
N SER A 215 18.84 -6.43 -13.78
CA SER A 215 17.95 -7.32 -13.02
C SER A 215 18.71 -8.03 -11.90
N ARG A 216 17.97 -8.57 -10.93
CA ARG A 216 18.57 -9.26 -9.78
C ARG A 216 18.44 -10.77 -9.91
N CYS A 217 19.56 -11.48 -9.87
CA CYS A 217 19.55 -12.92 -9.66
C CYS A 217 19.28 -13.25 -8.18
N VAL A 218 18.39 -14.20 -7.91
CA VAL A 218 18.04 -14.61 -6.53
C VAL A 218 18.25 -16.10 -6.26
N GLY A 219 18.67 -16.87 -7.26
CA GLY A 219 18.95 -18.29 -7.13
C GLY A 219 19.16 -18.98 -8.46
N ILE A 220 19.34 -20.31 -8.42
CA ILE A 220 19.53 -21.15 -9.60
C ILE A 220 18.71 -22.42 -9.44
N ILE A 221 18.08 -22.85 -10.52
CA ILE A 221 17.42 -24.15 -10.63
C ILE A 221 17.74 -24.76 -11.99
N ASN A 222 18.13 -26.04 -12.03
CA ASN A 222 18.48 -26.76 -13.27
C ASN A 222 19.43 -25.97 -14.19
N ASN A 223 20.49 -25.39 -13.61
CA ASN A 223 21.49 -24.54 -14.28
C ASN A 223 20.92 -23.27 -14.95
N ARG A 224 19.74 -22.80 -14.53
CA ARG A 224 19.12 -21.55 -14.97
C ARG A 224 18.94 -20.61 -13.80
N SER A 225 19.32 -19.35 -13.98
CA SER A 225 19.14 -18.31 -12.96
C SER A 225 17.66 -17.98 -12.75
N ILE A 226 17.29 -17.73 -11.50
CA ILE A 226 16.00 -17.17 -11.11
C ILE A 226 16.16 -15.65 -11.10
N CYS A 227 15.46 -14.97 -12.02
CA CYS A 227 15.62 -13.54 -12.27
C CYS A 227 14.44 -12.74 -11.72
N VAL A 228 14.72 -11.68 -10.97
CA VAL A 228 13.74 -10.67 -10.59
C VAL A 228 13.88 -9.48 -11.56
N CYS A 229 12.83 -9.26 -12.37
CA CYS A 229 12.88 -8.27 -13.44
C CYS A 229 12.50 -6.86 -12.97
N PRO A 230 13.11 -5.81 -13.55
CA PRO A 230 12.67 -4.43 -13.33
C PRO A 230 11.23 -4.22 -13.86
N PRO A 231 10.54 -3.13 -13.47
CA PRO A 231 9.14 -2.91 -13.80
C PRO A 231 8.79 -3.01 -15.30
N HIS A 232 9.74 -2.67 -16.18
CA HIS A 232 9.55 -2.56 -17.63
C HIS A 232 9.99 -3.81 -18.41
N LYS A 233 10.56 -4.82 -17.75
CA LYS A 233 11.02 -6.08 -18.40
C LYS A 233 10.33 -7.29 -17.81
N PHE A 234 10.29 -8.37 -18.59
CA PHE A 234 9.68 -9.63 -18.18
C PHE A 234 10.37 -10.83 -18.84
N GLY A 235 9.84 -12.02 -18.53
CA GLY A 235 10.36 -13.29 -19.02
C GLY A 235 11.41 -13.89 -18.09
N PRO A 236 11.79 -15.16 -18.32
CA PRO A 236 12.62 -15.93 -17.38
C PRO A 236 14.03 -15.34 -17.19
N ARG A 237 14.52 -14.57 -18.16
CA ARG A 237 15.83 -13.89 -18.11
C ARG A 237 15.74 -12.37 -18.04
N CYS A 238 14.53 -11.81 -17.94
CA CYS A 238 14.29 -10.36 -17.98
C CYS A 238 14.82 -9.67 -19.25
N LEU A 239 14.90 -10.38 -20.38
CA LEU A 239 15.38 -9.82 -21.66
C LEU A 239 14.24 -9.31 -22.54
N LEU A 240 12.98 -9.61 -22.19
CA LEU A 240 11.83 -9.23 -22.99
C LEU A 240 11.25 -7.91 -22.48
N THR A 241 10.95 -7.01 -23.41
CA THR A 241 10.16 -5.80 -23.20
C THR A 241 8.83 -5.98 -23.95
N ARG A 242 7.71 -5.53 -23.36
CA ARG A 242 6.39 -5.63 -24.01
C ARG A 242 6.01 -4.24 -24.47
N SER A 243 5.60 -4.10 -25.72
CA SER A 243 5.10 -2.83 -26.27
C SER A 243 3.76 -2.38 -25.67
N SER A 244 3.14 -3.19 -24.80
CA SER A 244 1.80 -2.93 -24.23
C SER A 244 1.78 -1.94 -23.06
N CYS A 245 2.94 -1.44 -22.61
CA CYS A 245 3.06 -0.22 -21.79
C CYS A 245 3.89 0.82 -22.58
N PRO A 246 3.41 1.33 -23.73
CA PRO A 246 3.98 2.54 -24.28
C PRO A 246 3.65 3.72 -23.33
N PRO A 247 4.49 4.78 -23.31
CA PRO A 247 4.25 5.96 -22.47
C PRO A 247 2.88 6.60 -22.67
N SER A 248 2.26 6.39 -23.83
CA SER A 248 0.93 6.93 -24.19
C SER A 248 -0.26 6.28 -23.48
N ASN A 249 -0.08 5.12 -22.81
CA ASN A 249 -1.21 4.41 -22.19
C ASN A 249 -1.64 5.00 -20.84
N CYS A 250 -0.74 5.71 -20.15
CA CYS A 250 -1.05 6.40 -18.90
C CYS A 250 -0.85 7.91 -19.12
N HIS A 251 -1.92 8.68 -18.96
CA HIS A 251 -1.91 10.13 -19.09
C HIS A 251 -1.23 10.80 -17.89
N HIS A 252 -0.95 12.10 -18.01
CA HIS A 252 -0.44 12.96 -16.94
C HIS A 252 0.76 12.37 -16.16
N ARG A 253 1.75 11.83 -16.90
CA ARG A 253 2.96 11.21 -16.34
C ARG A 253 2.69 10.00 -15.42
N GLY A 254 1.52 9.37 -15.55
CA GLY A 254 1.23 8.11 -14.88
C GLY A 254 2.24 7.02 -15.25
N THR A 255 2.66 6.24 -14.27
CA THR A 255 3.59 5.13 -14.50
C THR A 255 2.82 3.88 -14.90
N CYS A 256 3.08 3.37 -16.10
CA CYS A 256 2.46 2.14 -16.59
C CYS A 256 3.11 0.90 -15.96
N ILE A 257 2.29 0.02 -15.38
CA ILE A 257 2.72 -1.19 -14.69
C ILE A 257 2.07 -2.39 -15.34
N PHE A 258 2.86 -3.42 -15.65
CA PHE A 258 2.29 -4.68 -16.13
C PHE A 258 1.49 -5.36 -15.03
N SER A 259 0.27 -5.76 -15.39
CA SER A 259 -0.55 -6.58 -14.51
C SER A 259 -0.20 -8.05 -14.70
N ASP A 260 -0.25 -8.80 -13.60
CA ASP A 260 -0.14 -10.24 -13.65
C ASP A 260 -1.44 -10.81 -14.23
N GLU A 261 -1.34 -11.56 -15.33
CA GLU A 261 -2.50 -12.13 -16.01
C GLU A 261 -3.29 -13.13 -15.12
N ARG A 262 -2.72 -13.56 -13.99
CA ARG A 262 -3.41 -14.37 -12.97
C ARG A 262 -4.36 -13.55 -12.07
N ILE A 263 -4.20 -12.23 -12.03
CA ILE A 263 -4.96 -11.31 -11.16
C ILE A 263 -6.04 -10.58 -11.96
N SER A 264 -5.68 -10.06 -13.14
CA SER A 264 -6.57 -9.27 -13.97
C SER A 264 -6.51 -9.71 -15.42
N GLN A 265 -7.65 -9.59 -16.11
CA GLN A 265 -7.71 -9.74 -17.56
C GLN A 265 -7.06 -8.54 -18.27
N GLU A 266 -6.95 -7.40 -17.57
CA GLU A 266 -6.28 -6.20 -18.07
C GLU A 266 -4.76 -6.40 -18.10
N ARG A 267 -4.14 -5.99 -19.21
CA ARG A 267 -2.72 -6.24 -19.49
C ARG A 267 -1.78 -5.27 -18.78
N PHE A 268 -2.29 -4.15 -18.28
CA PHE A 268 -1.54 -3.10 -17.59
C PHE A 268 -2.43 -2.34 -16.61
N VAL A 269 -1.81 -1.64 -15.66
CA VAL A 269 -2.43 -0.72 -14.70
C VAL A 269 -1.59 0.54 -14.63
N CYS A 270 -2.23 1.70 -14.56
CA CYS A 270 -1.54 2.97 -14.40
C CYS A 270 -1.47 3.37 -12.92
N LEU A 271 -0.27 3.69 -12.45
CA LEU A 271 -0.05 4.36 -11.18
C LEU A 271 -0.05 5.87 -11.42
N CYS A 272 -1.10 6.54 -10.95
CA CYS A 272 -1.29 7.98 -11.15
C CYS A 272 -0.49 8.80 -10.14
N GLU A 273 0.10 9.89 -10.59
CA GLU A 273 0.69 10.90 -9.70
C GLU A 273 -0.41 11.55 -8.84
N ASP A 274 -0.01 12.19 -7.75
CA ASP A 274 -0.95 12.91 -6.88
C ASP A 274 -1.66 14.00 -7.71
N GLY A 275 -2.99 14.10 -7.57
CA GLY A 275 -3.80 15.01 -8.37
C GLY A 275 -4.41 14.40 -9.63
N PHE A 276 -4.12 13.13 -9.95
CA PHE A 276 -4.71 12.43 -11.08
C PHE A 276 -5.35 11.09 -10.67
N SER A 277 -6.40 10.69 -11.38
CA SER A 277 -7.15 9.45 -11.13
C SER A 277 -7.72 8.86 -12.43
N GLY A 278 -8.42 7.74 -12.34
CA GLY A 278 -8.92 6.99 -13.50
C GLY A 278 -8.02 5.82 -13.87
N VAL A 279 -8.50 4.98 -14.80
CA VAL A 279 -7.81 3.72 -15.19
C VAL A 279 -6.48 4.01 -15.88
N ARG A 280 -6.41 5.14 -16.58
CA ARG A 280 -5.26 5.64 -17.33
C ARG A 280 -4.77 6.98 -16.79
N CYS A 281 -5.13 7.37 -15.57
CA CYS A 281 -4.79 8.68 -15.00
C CYS A 281 -5.32 9.85 -15.84
N GLU A 282 -6.46 9.65 -16.50
CA GLU A 282 -7.11 10.60 -17.39
C GLU A 282 -7.85 11.73 -16.64
N ASN A 283 -8.30 11.46 -15.41
CA ASN A 283 -9.12 12.39 -14.65
C ASN A 283 -8.24 13.27 -13.75
N ILE A 284 -8.46 14.58 -13.80
CA ILE A 284 -7.83 15.53 -12.90
C ILE A 284 -8.65 15.56 -11.61
N GLN A 285 -7.99 15.30 -10.47
CA GLN A 285 -8.63 15.36 -9.16
C GLN A 285 -8.89 16.81 -8.75
N THR A 286 -9.97 17.05 -8.02
CA THR A 286 -10.22 18.36 -7.40
C THR A 286 -9.13 18.66 -6.40
N LYS A 287 -8.52 19.84 -6.52
CA LYS A 287 -7.43 20.33 -5.66
C LYS A 287 -8.03 21.26 -4.60
N ILE A 288 -7.83 20.94 -3.32
CA ILE A 288 -8.34 21.74 -2.20
C ILE A 288 -7.14 22.22 -1.39
N ASP A 289 -6.87 23.52 -1.43
CA ASP A 289 -5.80 24.15 -0.66
C ASP A 289 -6.40 24.78 0.61
N ILE A 290 -5.92 24.33 1.76
CA ILE A 290 -6.34 24.83 3.08
C ILE A 290 -5.19 25.65 3.67
N SER A 291 -5.39 26.96 3.80
CA SER A 291 -4.49 27.87 4.51
C SER A 291 -5.02 28.19 5.91
N PHE A 292 -4.16 28.71 6.78
CA PHE A 292 -4.51 29.08 8.16
C PHE A 292 -4.36 30.60 8.33
N ALA A 293 -5.35 31.24 8.93
CA ALA A 293 -5.25 32.64 9.33
C ALA A 293 -4.39 32.80 10.60
N VAL A 294 -4.00 34.04 10.90
CA VAL A 294 -3.06 34.37 12.00
C VAL A 294 -3.61 33.97 13.38
N ASP A 295 -4.93 33.91 13.52
CA ASP A 295 -5.65 33.51 14.73
C ASP A 295 -5.77 31.99 14.91
N VAL A 296 -5.24 31.19 13.97
CA VAL A 296 -5.26 29.73 14.00
C VAL A 296 -3.83 29.19 14.04
N SER A 297 -3.53 28.39 15.07
CA SER A 297 -2.23 27.71 15.16
C SER A 297 -2.08 26.68 14.04
N ILE A 298 -0.99 26.75 13.28
CA ILE A 298 -0.68 25.80 12.22
C ILE A 298 -0.32 24.45 12.85
N PRO A 299 -1.09 23.38 12.61
CA PRO A 299 -0.80 22.08 13.21
C PRO A 299 0.32 21.36 12.44
N GLN A 300 0.96 20.36 13.05
CA GLN A 300 1.91 19.49 12.31
C GLN A 300 1.20 18.59 11.28
N ALA A 301 -0.11 18.47 11.42
CA ALA A 301 -0.93 17.61 10.60
C ALA A 301 -2.41 17.98 10.66
N LEU A 302 -3.14 17.61 9.62
CA LEU A 302 -4.53 17.95 9.39
C LEU A 302 -5.30 16.71 8.96
N LEU A 303 -6.43 16.43 9.59
CA LEU A 303 -7.37 15.39 9.19
C LEU A 303 -8.56 16.02 8.49
N GLY A 304 -8.81 15.67 7.23
CA GLY A 304 -9.98 16.13 6.47
C GLY A 304 -11.07 15.07 6.43
N HIS A 305 -12.25 15.35 6.97
CA HIS A 305 -13.44 14.50 6.89
C HIS A 305 -14.32 14.96 5.73
N PHE A 306 -14.32 14.18 4.66
CA PHE A 306 -15.15 14.36 3.48
C PHE A 306 -16.47 13.63 3.71
N ILE A 307 -17.56 14.39 3.72
CA ILE A 307 -18.91 13.86 3.95
C ILE A 307 -19.71 13.96 2.66
N THR A 308 -20.26 12.84 2.24
CA THR A 308 -21.16 12.73 1.08
C THR A 308 -22.58 12.55 1.58
N VAL A 309 -23.46 13.49 1.25
CA VAL A 309 -24.89 13.45 1.57
C VAL A 309 -25.64 12.82 0.40
N TYR A 310 -26.60 11.97 0.69
CA TYR A 310 -27.49 11.34 -0.27
C TYR A 310 -28.94 11.67 0.09
N ASN A 311 -29.85 11.62 -0.87
CA ASN A 311 -31.25 11.95 -0.62
C ASN A 311 -31.95 10.93 0.31
N ASP A 312 -31.65 9.64 0.14
CA ASP A 312 -32.41 8.55 0.78
C ASP A 312 -31.57 7.66 1.73
N SER A 313 -30.36 8.09 2.07
CA SER A 313 -29.48 7.32 2.96
C SER A 313 -28.65 8.21 3.87
N ASN A 314 -28.18 7.63 4.97
CA ASN A 314 -27.29 8.32 5.90
C ASN A 314 -26.02 8.81 5.17
N PRO A 315 -25.50 10.00 5.55
CA PRO A 315 -24.25 10.49 5.00
C PRO A 315 -23.11 9.51 5.21
N THR A 316 -22.23 9.40 4.22
CA THR A 316 -21.00 8.61 4.33
C THR A 316 -19.82 9.52 4.61
N GLN A 317 -18.92 9.09 5.50
CA GLN A 317 -17.73 9.83 5.90
C GLN A 317 -16.48 9.11 5.41
N LEU A 318 -15.61 9.84 4.70
CA LEU A 318 -14.25 9.43 4.38
C LEU A 318 -13.27 10.40 5.02
N SER A 319 -12.38 9.90 5.87
CA SER A 319 -11.39 10.74 6.55
C SER A 319 -10.01 10.53 5.92
N ILE A 320 -9.36 11.63 5.54
CA ILE A 320 -8.03 11.62 4.92
C ILE A 320 -7.09 12.47 5.75
N TYR A 321 -5.97 11.87 6.13
CA TYR A 321 -4.95 12.55 6.92
C TYR A 321 -3.84 13.12 6.02
N LYS A 322 -3.40 14.37 6.28
CA LYS A 322 -2.23 15.02 5.65
C LYS A 322 -1.26 15.59 6.68
N LYS A 323 0.04 15.51 6.42
CA LYS A 323 1.06 16.26 7.17
C LYS A 323 1.13 17.69 6.66
N VAL A 324 1.34 18.64 7.57
CA VAL A 324 1.64 20.03 7.21
C VAL A 324 3.17 20.19 7.13
N PRO A 325 3.73 20.51 5.95
CA PRO A 325 5.17 20.73 5.81
C PRO A 325 5.58 22.01 6.54
N PHE A 326 6.73 22.00 7.25
CA PHE A 326 7.21 23.13 8.06
C PHE A 326 7.37 24.47 7.30
N ASN A 327 7.50 24.43 5.97
CA ASN A 327 7.73 25.62 5.13
C ASN A 327 6.50 26.01 4.29
N LEU A 328 5.37 25.31 4.44
CA LEU A 328 4.17 25.54 3.64
C LEU A 328 3.01 25.89 4.57
N GLU A 329 2.47 27.09 4.38
CA GLU A 329 1.27 27.60 5.09
C GLU A 329 -0.03 26.99 4.54
N THR A 330 0.07 26.11 3.54
CA THR A 330 -1.06 25.51 2.83
C THR A 330 -0.96 24.00 2.82
N VAL A 331 -2.10 23.34 3.05
CA VAL A 331 -2.25 21.89 2.98
C VAL A 331 -3.15 21.56 1.79
N THR A 332 -2.62 20.79 0.85
CA THR A 332 -3.36 20.37 -0.34
C THR A 332 -3.95 18.97 -0.21
N PHE A 333 -5.26 18.87 -0.40
CA PHE A 333 -5.98 17.62 -0.65
C PHE A 333 -6.26 17.46 -2.14
N HIS A 334 -6.17 16.22 -2.62
CA HIS A 334 -6.64 15.84 -3.94
C HIS A 334 -7.74 14.80 -3.79
N PHE A 335 -8.89 15.07 -4.38
CA PHE A 335 -10.09 14.25 -4.17
C PHE A 335 -10.81 13.99 -5.49
N SER A 336 -11.35 12.78 -5.66
CA SER A 336 -12.03 12.34 -6.90
C SER A 336 -13.51 12.02 -6.68
N ASP A 337 -13.85 11.58 -5.47
CA ASP A 337 -15.20 11.18 -5.14
C ASP A 337 -16.08 12.40 -4.84
N PRO A 338 -17.40 12.34 -5.05
CA PRO A 338 -18.28 13.44 -4.69
C PRO A 338 -18.34 13.62 -3.17
N PHE A 339 -18.25 14.87 -2.71
CA PHE A 339 -18.43 15.26 -1.31
C PHE A 339 -19.19 16.60 -1.24
N HIS A 340 -19.89 16.82 -0.13
CA HIS A 340 -20.72 18.02 0.08
C HIS A 340 -20.20 18.86 1.24
N ILE A 341 -19.61 18.22 2.26
CA ILE A 341 -19.06 18.90 3.43
C ILE A 341 -17.62 18.45 3.63
N LEU A 342 -16.72 19.39 3.93
CA LEU A 342 -15.36 19.13 4.40
C LEU A 342 -15.19 19.73 5.79
N LEU A 343 -14.98 18.87 6.78
CA LEU A 343 -14.54 19.26 8.12
C LEU A 343 -13.06 18.97 8.25
N THR A 344 -12.31 19.87 8.89
CA THR A 344 -10.91 19.63 9.23
C THR A 344 -10.73 19.52 10.72
N GLU A 345 -10.01 18.48 11.16
CA GLU A 345 -9.67 18.22 12.55
C GLU A 345 -8.16 18.35 12.77
N PHE A 346 -7.79 19.10 13.81
CA PHE A 346 -6.44 19.22 14.34
C PHE A 346 -6.50 19.76 15.77
N ASP A 347 -5.53 19.39 16.61
CA ASP A 347 -5.48 19.77 18.03
C ASP A 347 -6.81 19.50 18.78
N GLU A 348 -7.48 18.39 18.44
CA GLU A 348 -8.77 17.96 19.00
C GLU A 348 -9.93 18.94 18.75
N LYS A 349 -9.77 19.84 17.77
CA LYS A 349 -10.78 20.82 17.35
C LYS A 349 -11.21 20.57 15.91
N PHE A 350 -12.49 20.78 15.65
CA PHE A 350 -13.08 20.69 14.30
C PHE A 350 -13.29 22.09 13.71
N TYR A 351 -13.04 22.24 12.42
CA TYR A 351 -13.31 23.46 11.66
C TYR A 351 -14.10 23.10 10.40
N LEU A 352 -15.10 23.91 10.08
CA LEU A 352 -15.86 23.76 8.84
C LEU A 352 -15.13 24.45 7.69
N ALA A 353 -14.57 23.68 6.78
CA ALA A 353 -13.80 24.21 5.66
C ALA A 353 -14.69 24.47 4.43
N ILE A 354 -15.55 23.52 4.06
CA ILE A 354 -16.38 23.61 2.84
C ILE A 354 -17.78 23.07 3.13
N VAL A 355 -18.79 23.78 2.61
CA VAL A 355 -20.16 23.28 2.41
C VAL A 355 -20.56 23.64 0.98
N GLN A 356 -20.99 22.64 0.21
CA GLN A 356 -21.42 22.83 -1.18
C GLN A 356 -22.60 21.90 -1.50
N GLU A 357 -23.51 22.37 -2.35
CA GLU A 357 -24.68 21.60 -2.79
C GLU A 357 -24.33 20.60 -3.90
N THR A 358 -23.46 21.00 -4.83
CA THR A 358 -23.05 20.17 -5.95
C THR A 358 -21.53 20.09 -6.03
N PHE A 359 -20.99 18.86 -6.05
CA PHE A 359 -19.58 18.64 -6.32
C PHE A 359 -19.30 18.77 -7.82
N THR A 360 -18.34 19.62 -8.18
CA THR A 360 -17.80 19.69 -9.55
C THR A 360 -16.36 19.19 -9.56
N ALA A 361 -16.10 18.18 -10.39
CA ALA A 361 -14.78 17.57 -10.50
C ALA A 361 -13.73 18.53 -11.11
N SER A 362 -12.46 18.28 -10.80
CA SER A 362 -11.30 18.99 -11.38
C SER A 362 -11.22 20.49 -11.06
N LEU A 363 -11.96 20.97 -10.05
CA LEU A 363 -11.85 22.34 -9.58
C LEU A 363 -10.63 22.55 -8.67
N HIS A 364 -10.19 23.82 -8.59
CA HIS A 364 -9.29 24.29 -7.55
C HIS A 364 -10.08 25.11 -6.54
N ILE A 365 -10.10 24.64 -5.29
CA ILE A 365 -10.80 25.30 -4.17
C ILE A 365 -9.73 25.74 -3.18
N ALA A 366 -9.71 27.03 -2.85
CA ALA A 366 -8.84 27.57 -1.81
C ALA A 366 -9.69 28.02 -0.62
N VAL A 367 -9.35 27.56 0.57
CA VAL A 367 -10.04 27.88 1.83
C VAL A 367 -9.02 28.37 2.84
N GLN A 368 -9.33 29.47 3.51
CA GLN A 368 -8.57 29.95 4.65
C GLN A 368 -9.34 29.70 5.94
N LEU A 369 -8.78 28.90 6.84
CA LEU A 369 -9.37 28.60 8.15
C LEU A 369 -9.11 29.75 9.12
N THR A 370 -10.19 30.26 9.71
CA THR A 370 -10.22 31.28 10.76
C THR A 370 -10.85 30.71 12.02
N ALA A 371 -10.67 31.37 13.17
CA ALA A 371 -11.28 30.92 14.43
C ALA A 371 -12.82 30.90 14.37
N SER A 372 -13.44 31.73 13.51
CA SER A 372 -14.90 31.74 13.29
C SER A 372 -15.45 30.47 12.64
N TYR A 373 -14.62 29.68 11.95
CA TYR A 373 -15.04 28.41 11.36
C TYR A 373 -14.93 27.23 12.32
N ARG A 374 -14.48 27.46 13.57
CA ARG A 374 -14.38 26.40 14.58
C ARG A 374 -15.78 25.90 14.95
N CYS A 375 -15.99 24.60 14.84
CA CYS A 375 -17.14 23.94 15.43
C CYS A 375 -16.93 23.81 16.93
N LEU A 376 -17.90 24.27 17.71
CA LEU A 376 -17.80 24.25 19.18
C LEU A 376 -18.43 22.97 19.75
N PRO A 377 -17.85 22.39 20.81
CA PRO A 377 -18.49 21.29 21.52
C PRO A 377 -19.73 21.80 22.28
N ILE A 378 -20.77 20.97 22.37
CA ILE A 378 -22.06 21.37 22.97
C ILE A 378 -21.90 21.84 24.42
N GLU A 379 -20.92 21.29 25.13
CA GLU A 379 -20.60 21.63 26.52
C GLU A 379 -20.06 23.07 26.69
N GLU A 380 -19.49 23.67 25.64
CA GLU A 380 -19.00 25.06 25.67
C GLU A 380 -20.12 26.09 25.39
N ILE A 381 -21.23 25.68 24.78
CA ILE A 381 -22.26 26.61 24.27
C ILE A 381 -23.57 26.52 25.06
N LEU A 382 -23.93 25.34 25.54
CA LEU A 382 -25.21 25.09 26.19
C LEU A 382 -25.12 25.39 27.69
N ASP A 383 -26.16 26.01 28.26
CA ASP A 383 -26.22 26.28 29.70
C ASP A 383 -26.07 24.99 30.53
N ALA A 384 -25.30 25.08 31.61
CA ALA A 384 -24.99 23.93 32.48
C ALA A 384 -26.24 23.21 33.03
N THR A 385 -27.34 23.93 33.23
CA THR A 385 -28.63 23.37 33.68
C THR A 385 -29.29 22.52 32.59
N ILE A 386 -29.17 22.91 31.32
CA ILE A 386 -29.75 22.19 30.18
C ILE A 386 -28.90 20.96 29.84
N LEU A 387 -27.57 21.03 30.04
CA LEU A 387 -26.66 19.89 29.88
C LEU A 387 -26.97 18.72 30.83
N GLN A 388 -27.64 18.99 31.96
CA GLN A 388 -28.09 17.94 32.89
C GLN A 388 -29.29 17.15 32.38
N PHE A 389 -30.00 17.65 31.37
CA PHE A 389 -31.13 16.93 30.80
C PHE A 389 -30.69 15.71 29.99
N ARG A 390 -31.60 14.72 29.87
CA ARG A 390 -31.40 13.62 28.93
C ARG A 390 -31.25 14.16 27.51
N ARG A 391 -30.42 13.49 26.70
CA ARG A 391 -30.09 13.88 25.33
C ARG A 391 -31.29 14.30 24.47
N LEU A 392 -32.35 13.51 24.46
CA LEU A 392 -33.58 13.79 23.68
C LEU A 392 -34.26 15.12 24.06
N HIS A 393 -33.99 15.66 25.26
CA HIS A 393 -34.50 16.95 25.68
C HIS A 393 -33.61 18.10 25.24
N TYR A 394 -32.29 18.02 25.45
CA TYR A 394 -31.43 19.15 25.06
C TYR A 394 -31.28 19.28 23.54
N VAL A 395 -31.43 18.20 22.76
CA VAL A 395 -31.41 18.27 21.28
C VAL A 395 -32.50 19.22 20.74
N LYS A 396 -33.61 19.39 21.47
CA LYS A 396 -34.67 20.35 21.10
C LYS A 396 -34.20 21.81 21.11
N TYR A 397 -33.09 22.11 21.78
CA TYR A 397 -32.51 23.45 21.87
C TYR A 397 -31.49 23.76 20.76
N TYR A 398 -31.16 22.80 19.90
CA TYR A 398 -30.15 22.96 18.86
C TYR A 398 -30.46 24.08 17.87
N HIS A 399 -31.71 24.20 17.43
CA HIS A 399 -32.11 25.32 16.57
C HIS A 399 -31.97 26.67 17.30
N THR A 400 -32.23 26.70 18.61
CA THR A 400 -32.08 27.92 19.43
C THR A 400 -30.63 28.37 19.52
N LEU A 401 -29.67 27.45 19.56
CA LEU A 401 -28.24 27.77 19.55
C LEU A 401 -27.85 28.54 18.29
N CYS A 402 -28.25 28.05 17.11
CA CYS A 402 -28.00 28.74 15.86
C CYS A 402 -28.69 30.11 15.80
N ARG A 403 -29.89 30.26 16.36
CA ARG A 403 -30.60 31.55 16.39
C ARG A 403 -29.98 32.58 17.33
N LYS A 404 -29.47 32.16 18.49
CA LYS A 404 -28.88 33.07 19.49
C LYS A 404 -27.48 33.53 19.11
N ASN A 405 -26.68 32.66 18.52
CA ASN A 405 -25.28 32.95 18.23
C ASN A 405 -25.14 33.12 16.72
N SER A 406 -25.17 34.36 16.20
CA SER A 406 -25.08 34.65 14.76
C SER A 406 -23.81 34.08 14.12
N ASP A 407 -22.71 34.09 14.86
CA ASP A 407 -21.38 33.74 14.37
C ASP A 407 -21.11 32.23 14.44
N LEU A 408 -22.02 31.47 15.08
CA LEU A 408 -21.89 30.02 15.18
C LEU A 408 -22.18 29.39 13.81
N VAL A 409 -21.17 28.75 13.23
CA VAL A 409 -21.28 28.05 11.94
C VAL A 409 -21.62 26.57 12.14
N CYS A 410 -21.04 25.94 13.15
CA CYS A 410 -21.25 24.53 13.46
C CYS A 410 -20.97 24.22 14.94
N PHE A 411 -21.51 23.10 15.41
CA PHE A 411 -21.26 22.55 16.74
C PHE A 411 -21.44 21.03 16.75
N TYR A 412 -20.97 20.35 17.79
CA TYR A 412 -21.08 18.89 17.88
C TYR A 412 -21.36 18.40 19.31
N ASP A 413 -22.00 17.24 19.40
CA ASP A 413 -22.17 16.48 20.64
C ASP A 413 -21.39 15.15 20.57
N GLU A 414 -21.79 14.18 21.38
CA GLU A 414 -21.15 12.87 21.41
C GLU A 414 -21.17 12.10 20.07
N SER A 415 -22.21 12.27 19.25
CA SER A 415 -22.45 11.50 18.02
C SER A 415 -23.02 12.30 16.83
N LEU A 416 -23.40 13.56 17.03
CA LEU A 416 -23.93 14.43 16.00
C LEU A 416 -22.98 15.59 15.73
N MET A 417 -22.79 15.87 14.44
CA MET A 417 -22.25 17.14 13.96
C MET A 417 -23.41 17.95 13.40
N CYS A 418 -23.51 19.21 13.80
CA CYS A 418 -24.59 20.11 13.42
C CYS A 418 -24.04 21.35 12.73
N LEU A 419 -24.64 21.71 11.60
CA LEU A 419 -24.35 22.93 10.84
C LEU A 419 -25.51 23.92 10.99
N CYS A 420 -25.22 25.19 11.25
CA CYS A 420 -26.22 26.24 11.24
C CYS A 420 -26.46 26.69 9.79
N ASN A 421 -27.67 26.47 9.27
CA ASN A 421 -28.02 26.89 7.91
C ASN A 421 -28.25 28.42 7.83
N GLN A 422 -28.56 28.91 6.62
CA GLN A 422 -28.84 30.33 6.38
C GLN A 422 -30.05 30.84 7.19
N ASP A 423 -31.09 30.01 7.34
CA ASP A 423 -32.28 30.28 8.16
C ASP A 423 -32.04 30.12 9.68
N ARG A 424 -30.79 29.92 10.10
CA ARG A 424 -30.35 29.70 11.48
C ARG A 424 -31.04 28.51 12.17
N PHE A 425 -31.38 27.48 11.41
CA PHE A 425 -31.72 26.15 11.92
C PHE A 425 -30.48 25.25 11.92
N ALA A 426 -30.32 24.49 13.01
CA ALA A 426 -29.36 23.40 13.07
C ALA A 426 -29.78 22.24 12.15
N ASN A 427 -28.91 21.87 11.21
CA ASN A 427 -28.99 20.66 10.41
C ASN A 427 -27.92 19.67 10.89
N CYS A 428 -28.34 18.54 11.45
CA CYS A 428 -27.48 17.61 12.16
C CYS A 428 -27.43 16.25 11.49
N PHE A 429 -26.25 15.64 11.47
CA PHE A 429 -26.04 14.29 10.96
C PHE A 429 -25.15 13.50 11.90
N ASN A 430 -25.29 12.17 11.85
CA ASN A 430 -24.45 11.28 12.63
C ASN A 430 -22.99 11.41 12.17
N PHE A 431 -22.10 11.72 13.10
CA PHE A 431 -20.68 11.94 12.84
C PHE A 431 -19.87 11.11 13.82
N ASP A 432 -19.15 10.14 13.27
CA ASP A 432 -18.34 9.24 14.07
C ASP A 432 -16.97 9.87 14.34
N ARG A 433 -16.82 10.42 15.55
CA ARG A 433 -15.56 10.97 16.08
C ARG A 433 -14.53 9.88 16.37
N SER A 434 -14.97 8.63 16.50
CA SER A 434 -14.13 7.49 16.92
C SER A 434 -13.41 6.82 15.77
N ILE A 435 -13.56 7.31 14.52
CA ILE A 435 -12.81 6.85 13.34
C ILE A 435 -11.34 7.27 13.47
N THR A 436 -10.67 6.64 14.42
CA THR A 436 -9.24 6.59 14.57
C THR A 436 -8.84 5.23 14.02
N TYR A 437 -8.54 5.17 12.73
CA TYR A 437 -7.93 3.98 12.15
C TYR A 437 -6.50 3.87 12.68
N SER A 438 -6.38 3.45 13.94
CA SER A 438 -5.13 3.12 14.57
C SER A 438 -4.56 1.91 13.85
N CYS A 439 -3.30 2.00 13.46
CA CYS A 439 -2.63 0.93 12.72
C CYS A 439 -2.52 -0.31 13.63
N SER A 440 -3.36 -1.31 13.38
CA SER A 440 -3.70 -2.31 14.40
C SER A 440 -2.60 -3.33 14.71
N ASP A 441 -1.47 -3.37 14.00
CA ASP A 441 -0.43 -4.39 14.22
C ASP A 441 0.96 -4.03 13.67
N THR A 442 1.22 -2.77 13.33
CA THR A 442 2.49 -2.38 12.68
C THR A 442 3.27 -1.40 13.56
N ASN A 443 4.45 -1.80 14.05
CA ASN A 443 5.50 -0.92 14.59
C ASN A 443 6.11 -0.02 13.48
N TYR A 444 5.27 0.53 12.62
CA TYR A 444 5.67 1.38 11.50
C TYR A 444 6.22 2.71 12.02
N CYS A 445 5.50 3.34 12.95
CA CYS A 445 5.91 4.56 13.61
C CYS A 445 6.84 4.25 14.78
N THR A 446 8.00 4.89 14.79
CA THR A 446 8.99 4.79 15.86
C THR A 446 8.77 5.88 16.92
N ASN A 447 9.50 5.84 18.04
CA ASN A 447 9.49 6.88 19.08
C ASN A 447 8.09 7.24 19.62
N LYS A 448 7.20 6.24 19.76
CA LYS A 448 5.80 6.41 20.21
C LYS A 448 4.97 7.36 19.33
N GLY A 449 5.30 7.49 18.05
CA GLY A 449 4.47 8.22 17.09
C GLY A 449 3.11 7.54 16.89
N ARG A 450 2.05 8.34 16.79
CA ARG A 450 0.69 7.84 16.50
C ARG A 450 0.58 7.48 15.03
N CYS A 451 -0.11 6.39 14.71
CA CYS A 451 -0.22 5.88 13.35
C CYS A 451 -1.67 5.95 12.86
N PHE A 452 -1.86 6.49 11.66
CA PHE A 452 -3.16 6.64 11.01
C PHE A 452 -3.22 5.90 9.67
N GLN A 453 -4.40 5.33 9.38
CA GLN A 453 -4.77 4.67 8.13
C GLN A 453 -6.15 5.22 7.68
N ASN A 454 -6.58 5.01 6.42
CA ASN A 454 -7.90 5.50 5.94
C ASN A 454 -8.92 4.35 5.79
N SER A 455 -8.50 3.07 5.83
CA SER A 455 -9.39 1.91 5.74
C SER A 455 -8.78 0.69 6.41
N GLU A 456 -9.55 -0.08 7.19
CA GLU A 456 -9.09 -1.32 7.82
C GLU A 456 -8.73 -2.45 6.82
N THR A 457 -9.38 -2.47 5.65
CA THR A 457 -9.27 -3.59 4.69
C THR A 457 -8.08 -3.46 3.73
N CYS A 458 -7.70 -2.24 3.40
CA CYS A 458 -6.57 -1.93 2.52
C CYS A 458 -5.73 -0.84 3.16
N GLN A 459 -4.46 -1.13 3.40
CA GLN A 459 -3.50 -0.17 3.94
C GLN A 459 -3.27 0.95 2.92
N THR A 460 -4.09 2.00 2.99
CA THR A 460 -3.81 3.33 2.46
C THR A 460 -2.52 3.85 3.10
N PRO A 461 -1.83 4.85 2.51
CA PRO A 461 -0.53 5.31 3.02
C PRO A 461 -0.56 5.52 4.54
N LEU A 462 0.24 4.73 5.26
CA LEU A 462 0.40 4.86 6.70
C LEU A 462 1.10 6.17 6.99
N LEU A 463 0.52 6.95 7.89
CA LEU A 463 1.11 8.20 8.29
C LEU A 463 1.42 8.20 9.78
N CYS A 464 2.66 8.55 10.10
CA CYS A 464 3.12 8.70 11.47
C CYS A 464 3.07 10.16 11.91
N VAL A 465 2.31 10.42 12.96
CA VAL A 465 2.27 11.70 13.67
C VAL A 465 3.25 11.62 14.82
N CYS A 466 4.24 12.49 14.78
CA CYS A 466 5.35 12.43 15.69
C CYS A 466 5.03 13.21 16.95
N ASN A 467 5.49 12.70 18.10
CA ASN A 467 5.50 13.50 19.31
C ASN A 467 6.49 14.65 19.16
N GLU A 468 6.37 15.66 20.01
CA GLU A 468 7.28 16.81 20.03
C GLU A 468 8.75 16.38 20.03
N CYS A 469 9.56 17.14 19.30
CA CYS A 469 10.99 16.89 19.08
C CYS A 469 11.32 15.63 18.25
N TYR A 470 10.34 14.93 17.67
CA TYR A 470 10.59 13.82 16.75
C TYR A 470 10.10 14.13 15.32
N TYR A 471 10.84 13.68 14.32
CA TYR A 471 10.59 14.03 12.92
C TYR A 471 10.85 12.86 11.95
N GLY A 472 10.49 13.07 10.69
CA GLY A 472 10.65 12.11 9.60
C GLY A 472 9.36 11.34 9.28
N LYS A 473 9.40 10.57 8.19
CA LYS A 473 8.24 9.80 7.69
C LYS A 473 7.69 8.82 8.74
N ARG A 474 8.58 8.23 9.55
CA ARG A 474 8.27 7.23 10.58
C ARG A 474 8.48 7.76 12.02
N CYS A 475 8.74 9.06 12.20
CA CYS A 475 9.16 9.62 13.49
C CYS A 475 10.49 9.07 13.99
N GLN A 476 11.42 8.78 13.08
CA GLN A 476 12.70 8.13 13.38
C GLN A 476 13.80 9.09 13.82
N LEU A 477 13.65 10.39 13.54
CA LEU A 477 14.62 11.43 13.90
C LEU A 477 14.19 12.08 15.21
N SER A 478 15.16 12.55 16.01
CA SER A 478 14.93 13.21 17.30
C SER A 478 15.85 14.43 17.43
N THR A 479 15.32 15.56 17.92
CA THR A 479 16.11 16.74 18.31
C THR A 479 16.42 16.78 19.80
N LYS A 480 15.96 15.79 20.60
CA LYS A 480 16.38 15.66 22.00
C LYS A 480 17.90 15.46 22.08
N GLY A 481 18.61 16.42 22.65
CA GLY A 481 20.06 16.40 22.84
C GLY A 481 20.86 17.14 21.75
N PHE A 482 20.21 17.71 20.73
CA PHE A 482 20.88 18.59 19.77
C PHE A 482 20.60 20.05 20.11
N GLY A 483 21.65 20.82 20.40
CA GLY A 483 21.60 22.28 20.36
C GLY A 483 21.66 22.71 18.90
N LEU A 484 20.56 23.23 18.37
CA LEU A 484 20.57 23.89 17.06
C LEU A 484 20.97 25.35 17.29
N PRO A 485 21.98 25.86 16.58
CA PRO A 485 22.34 27.26 16.69
C PRO A 485 21.20 28.10 16.07
N LEU A 486 20.96 29.29 16.64
CA LEU A 486 19.80 30.11 16.35
C LEU A 486 19.72 30.51 14.85
N ASP A 487 20.88 30.70 14.24
CA ASP A 487 21.07 30.91 12.81
C ASP A 487 20.54 29.75 11.95
N ALA A 488 20.71 28.48 12.35
CA ALA A 488 20.17 27.33 11.63
C ALA A 488 18.63 27.25 11.67
N ILE A 489 18.01 27.80 12.72
CA ILE A 489 16.55 27.88 12.88
C ILE A 489 15.98 29.05 12.06
N ILE A 490 16.65 30.21 12.10
CA ILE A 490 16.19 31.43 11.43
C ILE A 490 16.53 31.44 9.95
N ALA A 491 17.56 30.72 9.50
CA ALA A 491 18.03 30.74 8.11
C ALA A 491 16.92 30.49 7.08
N TYR A 492 15.95 29.63 7.39
CA TYR A 492 14.81 29.35 6.50
C TYR A 492 13.76 30.47 6.43
N GLN A 493 13.78 31.39 7.40
CA GLN A 493 12.87 32.54 7.47
C GLN A 493 13.47 33.83 6.90
N ILE A 494 14.77 33.84 6.59
CA ILE A 494 15.44 35.00 5.97
C ILE A 494 15.14 35.00 4.48
N HIS A 495 14.44 36.03 4.01
CA HIS A 495 14.22 36.22 2.58
C HIS A 495 15.34 37.09 1.97
N PRO A 496 16.29 36.53 1.22
CA PRO A 496 17.52 37.25 0.83
C PRO A 496 17.27 38.47 -0.07
N ASN A 497 16.12 38.54 -0.76
CA ASN A 497 15.79 39.60 -1.70
C ASN A 497 14.83 40.66 -1.12
N VAL A 498 14.63 40.66 0.20
CA VAL A 498 13.67 41.55 0.88
C VAL A 498 14.40 42.42 1.91
N PRO A 499 14.15 43.74 1.95
CA PRO A 499 14.80 44.64 2.91
C PRO A 499 14.45 44.27 4.36
N LEU A 500 15.35 44.56 5.30
CA LEU A 500 15.25 44.16 6.71
C LEU A 500 13.94 44.61 7.39
N THR A 501 13.42 45.78 7.02
CA THR A 501 12.14 46.31 7.52
C THR A 501 10.92 45.49 7.10
N SER A 502 11.04 44.67 6.06
CA SER A 502 9.98 43.83 5.50
C SER A 502 10.20 42.33 5.77
N GLN A 503 11.25 41.97 6.53
CA GLN A 503 11.45 40.60 6.99
C GLN A 503 10.41 40.19 8.05
N PRO A 504 10.16 38.87 8.21
CA PRO A 504 9.29 38.34 9.26
C PRO A 504 9.68 38.83 10.67
N THR A 505 8.69 38.95 11.56
CA THR A 505 8.89 39.41 12.96
C THR A 505 9.90 38.56 13.71
N ALA A 506 9.93 37.25 13.45
CA ALA A 506 10.91 36.33 14.03
C ALA A 506 12.36 36.69 13.66
N VAL A 507 12.63 37.08 12.41
CA VAL A 507 13.97 37.51 11.96
C VAL A 507 14.36 38.82 12.63
N LYS A 508 13.45 39.80 12.69
CA LYS A 508 13.69 41.11 13.33
C LYS A 508 13.96 40.97 14.84
N ALA A 509 13.13 40.19 15.54
CA ALA A 509 13.27 39.94 16.97
C ALA A 509 14.58 39.21 17.26
N SER A 510 14.96 38.24 16.43
CA SER A 510 16.21 37.51 16.59
C SER A 510 17.43 38.39 16.39
N ILE A 511 17.41 39.26 15.36
CA ILE A 511 18.47 40.25 15.15
C ILE A 511 18.58 41.17 16.36
N ALA A 512 17.46 41.70 16.86
CA ALA A 512 17.44 42.54 18.05
C ALA A 512 18.04 41.82 19.28
N ILE A 513 17.66 40.56 19.51
CA ILE A 513 18.20 39.74 20.61
C ILE A 513 19.71 39.52 20.45
N THR A 514 20.18 39.17 19.24
CA THR A 514 21.62 39.00 18.98
C THR A 514 22.44 40.28 18.99
N THR A 515 21.81 41.46 18.83
CA THR A 515 22.50 42.75 18.95
C THR A 515 22.51 43.30 20.38
N VAL A 516 21.63 42.80 21.25
CA VAL A 516 21.48 43.25 22.65
C VAL A 516 22.20 42.31 23.62
N MET A 517 22.32 41.02 23.29
CA MET A 517 23.31 40.12 23.90
C MET A 517 24.70 40.42 23.40
#